data_AF-A0A1E4Y4W5-F1
#
_entry.id   AF-A0A1E4Y4W5-F1
#
_cell.length_a   1.000
_cell.length_b   1.000
_cell.length_c   1.000
_cell.angle_alpha   90.00
_cell.angle_beta   90.00
_cell.angle_gamma   90.00
#
_symmetry.space_group_name_H-M   'P 1'
#
loop_
_entity.id
_entity.type
_entity.pdbx_description
1 polymer ?
#
loop_
_entity_poly.entity_id
_entity_poly.type
_entity_poly.pdbx_seq_one_letter_code
_entity_poly.pdbx_strand_id
1 'polypeptide(L)'
;MFSIVRYARGQSILCQGWGSAANSAVCYILGITSIDPEVNNLLFERFVSQERDEPPDIDVDFEHERCEEVIQWIYRTYGHDKAAL
;
A
#
# COMPACT_ATOMS: atom_id res chain seq x y z
N MET A 1 -1.30 -6.08 -0.30
CA MET A 1 -1.50 -4.66 -0.65
C MET A 1 -2.44 -4.40 -1.83
N PHE A 2 -2.15 -4.86 -3.05
CA PHE A 2 -3.01 -4.59 -4.23
C PHE A 2 -4.51 -4.88 -3.98
N SER A 3 -4.85 -6.04 -3.42
CA SER A 3 -6.24 -6.41 -3.11
C SER A 3 -6.92 -5.47 -2.11
N ILE A 4 -6.16 -5.00 -1.10
CA ILE A 4 -6.66 -4.09 -0.06
C ILE A 4 -7.00 -2.73 -0.69
N VAL A 5 -6.09 -2.17 -1.48
CA VAL A 5 -6.30 -0.90 -2.20
C VAL A 5 -7.46 -1.01 -3.18
N ARG A 6 -7.58 -2.13 -3.90
CA ARG A 6 -8.72 -2.37 -4.79
C ARG A 6 -10.05 -2.45 -4.04
N TYR A 7 -10.08 -3.10 -2.89
CA TYR A 7 -11.27 -3.15 -2.05
C TYR A 7 -11.67 -1.74 -1.58
N ALA A 8 -10.73 -1.00 -0.97
CA ALA A 8 -10.97 0.35 -0.47
C ALA A 8 -11.55 1.28 -1.56
N ARG A 9 -10.92 1.29 -2.75
CA ARG A 9 -11.41 2.06 -3.90
C ARG A 9 -12.79 1.63 -4.37
N GLY A 10 -13.05 0.31 -4.40
CA GLY A 10 -14.37 -0.23 -4.74
C GLY A 10 -15.47 0.14 -3.75
N GLN A 11 -15.11 0.53 -2.52
CA GLN A 11 -16.01 1.06 -1.49
C GLN A 11 -15.97 2.59 -1.39
N SER A 12 -15.33 3.26 -2.34
CA SER A 12 -15.11 4.72 -2.34
C SER A 12 -14.41 5.23 -1.08
N ILE A 13 -13.54 4.42 -0.48
CA ILE A 13 -12.66 4.82 0.64
C ILE A 13 -11.41 5.45 0.05
N LEU A 14 -11.07 6.67 0.49
CA LEU A 14 -9.84 7.33 0.06
C LEU A 14 -8.63 6.56 0.61
N CYS A 15 -7.64 6.32 -0.25
CA CYS A 15 -6.39 5.70 0.14
C CYS A 15 -5.20 6.21 -0.67
N GLN A 16 -4.04 6.33 -0.04
CA GLN A 16 -2.82 6.83 -0.66
C GLN A 16 -1.60 6.07 -0.15
N GLY A 17 -0.75 5.59 -1.07
CA GLY A 17 0.54 5.00 -0.71
C GLY A 17 1.46 6.01 -0.01
N TRP A 18 2.12 5.57 1.06
CA TRP A 18 3.03 6.38 1.87
C TRP A 18 4.48 5.87 1.79
N GLY A 19 5.43 6.68 2.26
CA GLY A 19 6.83 6.28 2.40
C GLY A 19 7.50 5.81 1.10
N SER A 20 8.25 4.71 1.16
CA SER A 20 8.99 4.15 0.02
C SER A 20 8.08 3.64 -1.09
N ALA A 21 6.83 3.26 -0.78
CA ALA A 21 5.87 2.79 -1.77
C ALA A 21 5.46 3.88 -2.76
N ALA A 22 5.51 5.15 -2.35
CA ALA A 22 5.31 6.30 -3.24
C ALA A 22 6.39 6.38 -4.34
N ASN A 23 7.55 5.77 -4.10
CA ASN A 23 8.72 5.88 -4.97
C ASN A 23 8.84 4.68 -5.95
N SER A 24 7.83 3.83 -6.03
CA SER A 24 7.85 2.59 -6.81
C SER A 24 6.93 2.68 -8.02
N ALA A 25 7.50 2.52 -9.22
CA ALA A 25 6.72 2.47 -10.47
C ALA A 25 5.71 1.31 -10.48
N VAL A 26 6.04 0.19 -9.83
CA VAL A 26 5.11 -0.94 -9.68
C VAL A 26 3.92 -0.54 -8.80
N CYS A 27 4.16 0.16 -7.70
CA CYS A 27 3.09 0.67 -6.85
C CYS A 27 2.21 1.68 -7.60
N TYR A 28 2.78 2.50 -8.48
CA TYR A 28 2.00 3.41 -9.32
C TYR A 28 1.10 2.66 -10.30
N ILE A 29 1.64 1.70 -11.05
CA ILE A 29 0.90 0.90 -12.04
C ILE A 29 -0.21 0.06 -11.39
N LEU A 30 0.06 -0.51 -10.21
CA LEU A 30 -0.94 -1.25 -9.43
C LEU A 30 -1.96 -0.33 -8.74
N GLY A 31 -1.79 0.99 -8.85
CA GLY A 31 -2.64 1.99 -8.25
C GLY A 31 -2.49 2.10 -6.73
N ILE A 32 -1.43 1.57 -6.13
CA ILE A 32 -1.16 1.72 -4.70
C ILE A 32 -0.76 3.17 -4.36
N THR A 33 0.03 3.80 -5.23
CA THR A 33 0.33 5.25 -5.16
C THR A 33 -0.23 5.98 -6.37
N SER A 34 -0.57 7.26 -6.20
CA SER A 34 -0.93 8.17 -7.29
C SER A 34 0.25 9.01 -7.80
N ILE A 35 1.43 8.85 -7.19
CA ILE A 35 2.64 9.61 -7.53
C ILE A 35 3.26 9.02 -8.79
N ASP A 36 3.31 9.84 -9.84
CA ASP A 36 3.96 9.49 -11.09
C ASP A 36 5.48 9.35 -10.89
N PRO A 37 6.06 8.18 -11.18
CA PRO A 37 7.47 7.96 -10.99
C PRO A 37 8.36 8.66 -12.03
N GLU A 38 7.82 9.14 -13.15
CA GLU A 38 8.60 9.89 -14.15
C GLU A 38 8.80 11.36 -13.73
N VAL A 39 7.88 11.90 -12.93
CA VAL A 39 7.91 13.30 -12.46
C VAL A 39 8.83 13.47 -11.24
N ASN A 40 9.00 12.41 -10.46
CA ASN A 40 9.91 12.41 -9.32
C ASN A 40 11.18 11.64 -9.67
N ASN A 41 12.36 12.19 -9.36
CA ASN A 41 13.64 11.55 -9.62
C ASN A 41 13.87 10.42 -8.57
N LEU A 42 13.09 9.36 -8.68
CA LEU A 42 12.94 8.34 -7.65
C LEU A 42 14.08 7.33 -7.70
N LEU A 43 14.83 7.26 -6.59
CA LEU A 43 15.83 6.22 -6.36
C LEU A 43 15.11 4.90 -6.06
N PHE A 44 14.91 4.07 -7.10
CA PHE A 44 14.32 2.72 -7.00
C PHE A 44 14.99 1.84 -5.94
N GLU A 45 16.29 2.03 -5.71
CA GLU A 45 17.11 1.33 -4.71
C GLU A 45 16.59 1.51 -3.27
N ARG A 46 15.78 2.56 -3.00
CA ARG A 46 15.14 2.76 -1.70
C ARG A 46 13.92 1.86 -1.46
N PHE A 47 13.34 1.29 -2.52
CA PHE A 47 12.22 0.35 -2.41
C PHE A 47 12.72 -1.09 -2.38
N VAL A 48 13.69 -1.46 -3.20
CA VAL A 48 14.35 -2.78 -3.18
C VAL A 48 15.85 -2.57 -3.30
N SER A 49 16.59 -2.82 -2.22
CA SER A 49 18.05 -2.82 -2.21
C SER A 49 18.56 -4.24 -2.05
N GLN A 50 19.54 -4.65 -2.88
CA GLN A 50 20.25 -5.92 -2.67
C GLN A 50 21.07 -5.93 -1.37
N GLU A 51 21.34 -4.76 -0.77
CA GLU A 51 22.08 -4.62 0.49
C GLU A 51 21.17 -4.62 1.73
N ARG A 52 19.84 -4.55 1.56
CA ARG A 52 18.89 -4.69 2.66
C ARG A 52 18.45 -6.14 2.78
N ASP A 53 18.76 -6.76 3.91
CA ASP A 53 18.31 -8.11 4.27
C ASP A 53 16.92 -8.11 4.93
N GLU A 54 16.10 -7.09 4.64
CA GLU A 54 14.76 -6.90 5.16
C GLU A 54 13.75 -6.80 4.00
N PRO A 55 12.61 -7.50 4.06
CA PRO A 55 11.54 -7.34 3.09
C PRO A 55 11.11 -5.87 3.00
N PRO A 56 10.76 -5.37 1.80
CA PRO A 56 10.27 -4.00 1.66
C PRO A 56 8.90 -3.85 2.30
N ASP A 57 8.74 -2.81 3.11
CA ASP A 57 7.45 -2.45 3.69
C ASP A 57 6.65 -1.53 2.77
N ILE A 58 5.34 -1.68 2.75
CA ILE A 58 4.41 -0.91 1.91
C ILE A 58 3.30 -0.34 2.79
N ASP A 59 3.41 0.95 3.08
CA ASP A 59 2.43 1.69 3.85
C ASP A 59 1.36 2.32 2.93
N VAL A 60 0.11 2.28 3.37
CA VAL A 60 -1.02 2.96 2.71
C VAL A 60 -1.87 3.62 3.78
N ASP A 61 -2.08 4.92 3.63
CA ASP A 61 -3.03 5.68 4.42
C ASP A 61 -4.45 5.45 3.90
N PHE A 62 -5.41 5.35 4.82
CA PHE A 62 -6.84 5.27 4.53
C PHE A 62 -7.58 6.42 5.21
N GLU A 63 -8.74 6.78 4.67
CA GLU A 63 -9.68 7.69 5.34
C GLU A 63 -9.93 7.25 6.79
N HIS A 64 -9.64 8.14 7.74
CA HIS A 64 -9.60 7.80 9.16
C HIS A 64 -10.90 7.15 9.66
N GLU A 65 -12.05 7.73 9.31
CA GLU A 65 -13.36 7.25 9.76
C GLU A 65 -13.74 5.89 9.18
N ARG A 66 -13.10 5.47 8.08
CA ARG A 66 -13.41 4.23 7.35
C ARG A 66 -12.29 3.21 7.37
N CYS A 67 -11.22 3.48 8.11
CA CYS A 67 -10.08 2.57 8.27
C CYS A 67 -10.51 1.21 8.84
N GLU A 68 -11.43 1.23 9.81
CA GLU A 68 -11.98 0.01 10.42
C GLU A 68 -12.68 -0.90 9.39
N GLU A 69 -13.35 -0.36 8.38
CA GLU A 69 -13.98 -1.16 7.33
C GLU A 69 -12.96 -2.01 6.57
N VAL A 70 -11.80 -1.42 6.29
CA VAL A 70 -10.68 -2.07 5.60
C VAL A 70 -10.07 -3.16 6.48
N ILE A 71 -9.82 -2.87 7.76
CA ILE A 71 -9.31 -3.83 8.75
C ILE A 71 -10.26 -5.04 8.85
N GLN A 72 -11.55 -4.79 8.99
CA GLN A 72 -12.55 -5.86 9.08
C GLN A 72 -12.64 -6.67 7.78
N TRP A 73 -12.47 -6.04 6.62
CA TRP A 73 -12.38 -6.78 5.36
C TRP A 73 -11.14 -7.65 5.28
N ILE A 74 -9.98 -7.18 5.76
CA ILE A 74 -8.74 -7.97 5.84
C ILE A 74 -8.98 -9.21 6.71
N TYR A 75 -9.54 -9.04 7.91
CA TYR A 75 -9.84 -10.16 8.80
C TYR A 75 -10.80 -11.17 8.18
N ARG A 76 -11.86 -10.71 7.52
CA ARG A 76 -12.80 -11.60 6.80
C ARG A 76 -12.16 -12.34 5.63
N THR A 77 -11.19 -11.73 4.96
CA THR A 77 -10.59 -12.26 3.73
C THR A 77 -9.45 -13.23 4.03
N TYR A 78 -8.62 -12.93 5.04
CA TYR A 78 -7.39 -13.66 5.32
C TYR A 78 -7.40 -14.44 6.64
N GLY A 79 -8.43 -14.26 7.47
CA GLY A 79 -8.54 -14.88 8.78
C GLY A 79 -7.83 -14.11 9.89
N HIS A 80 -8.28 -14.30 11.12
CA HIS A 80 -7.68 -13.70 12.32
C HIS A 80 -6.32 -14.31 12.68
N ASP A 81 -5.97 -15.47 12.14
CA ASP A 81 -4.70 -16.15 12.36
C ASP A 81 -3.55 -15.57 11.50
N LYS A 82 -3.87 -14.69 10.55
CA LYS A 82 -2.91 -14.10 9.59
C LYS A 82 -2.76 -12.58 9.74
N ALA A 83 -3.48 -11.96 10.67
CA ALA A 83 -3.42 -10.52 10.92
C ALA A 83 -3.47 -10.25 12.44
N ALA A 84 -2.71 -9.26 12.89
CA ALA A 84 -2.70 -8.78 14.27
C ALA A 84 -2.83 -7.26 14.30
N LEU A 85 -3.40 -6.72 15.38
CA LEU A 85 -3.57 -5.28 15.65
C LEU A 85 -2.35 -4.72 16.40
#